data_AF-A0A8B8VXC6-F1
#
_entry.id   AF-A0A8B8VXC6-F1
#
_cell.length_a   1.000
_cell.length_b   1.000
_cell.length_c   1.000
_cell.angle_alpha   90.00
_cell.angle_beta   90.00
_cell.angle_gamma   90.00
#
_symmetry.space_group_name_H-M   'P 1'
#
loop_
_entity.id
_entity.type
_entity.pdbx_description
1 polymer ?
#
loop_
_entity_poly.entity_id
_entity_poly.type
_entity_poly.pdbx_seq_one_letter_code
_entity_poly.pdbx_strand_id
1 'polypeptide(L)'
;MLYFSRHAPSAYSRFVLENSSREDKHECPFARSSIQLTVLLCELLHVGEPCSETAQDFSPMFFGQDQSFHELFCVSIQLLNKTWKEMRATQEDFDKVMQVVREQLARTLALKPSSLELFRTKVNALTYGEVLRLRQTERLHQEGTLAPPILELREKLKPELMGLIRQQRLLRLCEGTLFRKISSRRRQDKLWFCCLSPNHKVLQYGDVEEGVGPPVPESLPEQLPVADIRALLTGKDCPHVREKGSGKQNKDVCELAFSVSYDHGEEEAYLNFIAPSKREFHLWTDGLSALLGSPMGSEQTRLDLEQLLTMETKLRLLELENVPIPEQPPPVPPPPTNFNFCYDCSIAEP
;
A
#
# COMPACT_ATOMS: atom_id res chain seq x y z
N MET A 1 31.43 -2.23 13.04
CA MET A 1 32.32 -1.86 14.17
C MET A 1 33.63 -1.23 13.71
N LEU A 2 34.49 -1.91 12.94
CA LEU A 2 35.77 -1.36 12.48
C LEU A 2 35.63 -0.04 11.70
N TYR A 3 34.60 0.07 10.86
CA TYR A 3 34.32 1.32 10.16
C TYR A 3 34.03 2.47 11.15
N PHE A 4 33.17 2.23 12.15
CA PHE A 4 32.80 3.23 13.17
C PHE A 4 34.01 3.69 13.99
N SER A 5 34.90 2.78 14.38
CA SER A 5 36.11 3.15 15.11
C SER A 5 37.10 3.99 14.29
N ARG A 6 37.13 3.82 12.97
CA ARG A 6 38.04 4.56 12.07
C ARG A 6 37.47 5.90 11.61
N HIS A 7 36.17 5.97 11.31
CA HIS A 7 35.54 7.15 10.70
C HIS A 7 34.86 8.07 11.72
N ALA A 8 34.52 7.55 12.91
CA ALA A 8 34.01 8.35 14.01
C ALA A 8 34.71 7.97 15.34
N PRO A 9 36.04 8.12 15.43
CA PRO A 9 36.84 7.64 16.57
C PRO A 9 36.42 8.29 17.90
N SER A 10 36.03 9.57 17.87
CA SER A 10 35.57 10.28 19.07
C SER A 10 34.24 9.72 19.60
N ALA A 11 33.28 9.44 18.72
CA ALA A 11 32.00 8.85 19.08
C ALA A 11 32.15 7.38 19.52
N TYR A 12 33.03 6.63 18.85
CA TYR A 12 33.36 5.25 19.22
C TYR A 12 34.00 5.18 20.61
N SER A 13 35.06 5.95 20.85
CA SER A 13 35.73 5.98 22.15
C SER A 13 34.78 6.43 23.26
N ARG A 14 33.93 7.45 23.00
CA ARG A 14 32.90 7.87 23.94
C ARG A 14 31.95 6.71 24.27
N PHE A 15 31.40 6.02 23.27
CA PHE A 15 30.50 4.89 23.48
C PHE A 15 31.16 3.81 24.34
N VAL A 16 32.37 3.37 23.95
CA VAL A 16 33.06 2.26 24.60
C VAL A 16 33.42 2.63 26.04
N LEU A 17 33.99 3.81 26.26
CA LEU A 17 34.39 4.25 27.60
C LEU A 17 33.18 4.42 28.51
N GLU A 18 32.12 5.09 28.05
CA GLU A 18 30.90 5.31 28.85
C GLU A 18 30.20 4.03 29.29
N ASN A 19 30.31 2.96 28.50
CA ASN A 19 29.63 1.69 28.78
C ASN A 19 30.56 0.63 29.40
N SER A 20 31.88 0.80 29.32
CA SER A 20 32.83 -0.14 29.95
C SER A 20 33.30 0.32 31.35
N SER A 21 33.15 1.61 31.66
CA SER A 21 33.50 2.17 32.98
C SER A 21 32.32 2.23 33.96
N ARG A 22 31.13 1.80 33.53
CA ARG A 22 29.94 1.77 34.37
C ARG A 22 29.96 0.51 35.24
N GLU A 23 29.92 0.70 36.55
CA GLU A 23 29.74 -0.38 37.52
C GLU A 23 28.25 -0.66 37.82
N ASP A 24 27.33 0.04 37.16
CA ASP A 24 25.89 -0.14 37.31
C ASP A 24 25.29 -1.11 36.28
N LYS A 25 24.03 -1.53 36.50
CA LYS A 25 23.32 -2.46 35.60
C LYS A 25 22.90 -1.82 34.26
N HIS A 26 23.33 -0.59 33.96
CA HIS A 26 22.87 0.21 32.83
C HIS A 26 23.89 0.32 31.70
N GLU A 27 24.94 -0.51 31.70
CA GLU A 27 25.86 -0.65 30.58
C GLU A 27 25.15 -1.17 29.32
N CYS A 28 25.34 -0.50 28.18
CA CYS A 28 24.85 -0.98 26.89
C CYS A 28 25.84 -1.99 26.30
N PRO A 29 25.43 -3.23 25.96
CA PRO A 29 26.35 -4.28 25.52
C PRO A 29 26.79 -4.05 24.06
N PHE A 30 27.85 -3.25 23.86
CA PHE A 30 28.27 -2.75 22.54
C PHE A 30 28.34 -3.81 21.43
N ALA A 31 28.93 -4.98 21.70
CA ALA A 31 29.08 -6.04 20.71
C ALA A 31 27.72 -6.66 20.33
N ARG A 32 26.91 -7.03 21.34
CA ARG A 32 25.56 -7.57 21.14
C ARG A 32 24.66 -6.58 20.41
N SER A 33 24.66 -5.31 20.85
CA SER A 33 23.92 -4.22 20.20
C SER A 33 24.34 -4.05 18.75
N SER A 34 25.64 -4.08 18.46
CA SER A 34 26.16 -3.92 17.10
C SER A 34 25.72 -5.06 16.17
N ILE A 35 25.78 -6.31 16.62
CA ILE A 35 25.33 -7.47 15.81
C ILE A 35 23.84 -7.35 15.53
N GLN A 36 23.03 -7.14 16.57
CA GLN A 36 21.57 -7.07 16.42
C GLN A 36 21.15 -5.88 15.56
N LEU A 37 21.84 -4.74 15.69
CA LEU A 37 21.59 -3.57 14.88
C LEU A 37 21.93 -3.80 13.40
N THR A 38 23.02 -4.52 13.10
CA THR A 38 23.34 -4.89 11.72
C THR A 38 22.24 -5.74 11.10
N VAL A 39 21.76 -6.77 11.83
CA VAL A 39 20.65 -7.61 11.36
C VAL A 39 19.39 -6.76 11.13
N LEU A 40 19.04 -5.91 12.09
CA LEU A 40 17.90 -4.99 11.98
C LEU A 40 17.99 -4.07 10.76
N LEU A 41 19.15 -3.49 10.48
CA LEU A 41 19.34 -2.64 9.31
C LEU A 41 19.21 -3.43 8.00
N CYS A 42 19.69 -4.67 7.96
CA CYS A 42 19.49 -5.54 6.80
C CYS A 42 18.00 -5.85 6.57
N GLU A 43 17.24 -6.13 7.63
CA GLU A 43 15.79 -6.36 7.54
C GLU A 43 15.03 -5.11 7.07
N LEU A 44 15.31 -3.94 7.65
CA LEU A 44 14.64 -2.69 7.28
C LEU A 44 14.94 -2.24 5.84
N LEU A 45 16.06 -2.68 5.29
CA LEU A 45 16.48 -2.36 3.92
C LEU A 45 16.24 -3.52 2.94
N HIS A 46 15.60 -4.61 3.39
CA HIS A 46 15.30 -5.78 2.56
C HIS A 46 16.54 -6.36 1.87
N VAL A 47 17.69 -6.36 2.57
CA VAL A 47 18.96 -6.83 2.01
C VAL A 47 18.89 -8.33 1.72
N GLY A 48 19.09 -8.70 0.45
CA GLY A 48 19.05 -10.07 -0.01
C GLY A 48 17.69 -10.53 -0.55
N GLU A 49 16.66 -9.67 -0.51
CA GLU A 49 15.40 -9.92 -1.20
C GLU A 49 15.54 -9.68 -2.71
N PRO A 50 14.83 -10.44 -3.57
CA PRO A 50 14.86 -10.24 -5.01
C PRO A 50 14.24 -8.88 -5.39
N CYS A 51 14.83 -8.18 -6.35
CA CYS A 51 14.30 -6.93 -6.85
C CYS A 51 12.91 -7.13 -7.48
N SER A 52 11.97 -6.24 -7.17
CA SER A 52 10.68 -6.19 -7.88
C SER A 52 10.86 -5.51 -9.24
N GLU A 53 10.35 -6.12 -10.30
CA GLU A 53 10.32 -5.55 -11.66
C GLU A 53 9.40 -4.32 -11.76
N THR A 54 8.58 -4.06 -10.74
CA THR A 54 7.61 -2.96 -10.69
C THR A 54 7.97 -1.88 -9.67
N ALA A 55 9.08 -2.04 -8.92
CA ALA A 55 9.51 -1.04 -7.95
C ALA A 55 10.01 0.23 -8.68
N GLN A 56 9.31 1.34 -8.50
CA GLN A 56 9.69 2.66 -9.01
C GLN A 56 10.39 3.54 -7.96
N ASP A 57 10.53 3.04 -6.73
CA ASP A 57 11.04 3.78 -5.59
C ASP A 57 12.47 3.39 -5.24
N PHE A 58 13.29 4.39 -4.91
CA PHE A 58 14.63 4.21 -4.34
C PHE A 58 14.84 5.21 -3.18
N SER A 59 15.80 4.92 -2.31
CA SER A 59 16.17 5.80 -1.19
C SER A 59 17.37 6.68 -1.56
N PRO A 60 17.19 7.99 -1.82
CA PRO A 60 18.26 8.84 -2.37
C PRO A 60 19.48 8.97 -1.44
N MET A 61 19.29 8.86 -0.12
CA MET A 61 20.36 8.97 0.87
C MET A 61 21.54 8.00 0.66
N PHE A 62 21.32 6.85 -0.01
CA PHE A 62 22.38 5.86 -0.25
C PHE A 62 23.28 6.19 -1.44
N PHE A 63 22.93 7.20 -2.24
CA PHE A 63 23.68 7.58 -3.44
C PHE A 63 24.61 8.79 -3.20
N GLY A 64 24.54 9.42 -2.02
CA GLY A 64 25.31 10.63 -1.72
C GLY A 64 26.75 10.39 -1.29
N GLN A 65 27.09 9.19 -0.81
CA GLN A 65 28.42 8.84 -0.32
C GLN A 65 28.72 7.36 -0.53
N ASP A 66 30.01 7.04 -0.75
CA ASP A 66 30.50 5.67 -0.68
C ASP A 66 30.30 5.10 0.73
N GLN A 67 30.05 3.79 0.82
CA GLN A 67 29.84 3.11 2.11
C GLN A 67 28.65 3.65 2.94
N SER A 68 27.60 4.20 2.28
CA SER A 68 26.40 4.75 2.94
C SER A 68 25.77 3.84 4.00
N PHE A 69 25.82 2.51 3.83
CA PHE A 69 25.35 1.55 4.85
C PHE A 69 26.15 1.63 6.16
N HIS A 70 27.47 1.82 6.06
CA HIS A 70 28.33 1.94 7.23
C HIS A 70 28.10 3.26 7.97
N GLU A 71 27.86 4.36 7.25
CA GLU A 71 27.47 5.64 7.84
C GLU A 71 26.11 5.54 8.54
N LEU A 72 25.14 4.87 7.91
CA LEU A 72 23.84 4.57 8.51
C LEU A 72 24.02 3.77 9.82
N PHE A 73 24.90 2.77 9.84
CA PHE A 73 25.23 2.03 11.05
C PHE A 73 25.80 2.94 12.14
N CYS A 74 26.74 3.84 11.80
CA CYS A 74 27.34 4.79 12.74
C CYS A 74 26.29 5.70 13.39
N VAL A 75 25.32 6.20 12.63
CA VAL A 75 24.21 7.00 13.17
C VAL A 75 23.30 6.13 14.04
N SER A 76 22.98 4.94 13.58
CA SER A 76 22.03 4.04 14.27
C SER A 76 22.58 3.48 15.59
N ILE A 77 23.88 3.22 15.70
CA ILE A 77 24.48 2.75 16.96
C ILE A 77 24.54 3.87 18.01
N GLN A 78 24.76 5.12 17.58
CA GLN A 78 24.68 6.28 18.46
C GLN A 78 23.24 6.53 18.94
N LEU A 79 22.27 6.40 18.04
CA LEU A 79 20.84 6.42 18.39
C LEU A 79 20.52 5.33 19.42
N LEU A 80 20.98 4.10 19.21
CA LEU A 80 20.73 2.99 20.14
C LEU A 80 21.25 3.33 21.54
N ASN A 81 22.47 3.86 21.67
CA ASN A 81 23.02 4.29 22.96
C ASN A 81 22.18 5.41 23.61
N LYS A 82 21.71 6.36 22.79
CA LYS A 82 20.86 7.45 23.25
C LYS A 82 19.53 6.89 23.79
N THR A 83 18.84 6.07 23.01
CA THR A 83 17.56 5.44 23.40
C THR A 83 17.73 4.55 24.63
N TRP A 84 18.82 3.78 24.73
CA TRP A 84 19.16 3.00 25.91
C TRP A 84 19.22 3.84 27.19
N LYS A 85 19.87 5.01 27.12
CA LYS A 85 19.97 5.97 28.23
C LYS A 85 18.63 6.63 28.54
N GLU A 86 17.87 7.04 27.53
CA GLU A 86 16.54 7.65 27.69
C GLU A 86 15.57 6.68 28.39
N MET A 87 15.66 5.39 28.07
CA MET A 87 14.86 4.34 28.70
C MET A 87 15.38 3.92 30.09
N ARG A 88 16.56 4.40 30.51
CA ARG A 88 17.30 3.91 31.69
C ARG A 88 17.37 2.37 31.71
N ALA A 89 17.63 1.80 30.53
CA ALA A 89 17.53 0.37 30.30
C ALA A 89 18.60 -0.43 31.04
N THR A 90 18.28 -1.69 31.33
CA THR A 90 19.24 -2.71 31.78
C THR A 90 19.37 -3.80 30.72
N GLN A 91 20.25 -4.77 30.94
CA GLN A 91 20.38 -5.94 30.06
C GLN A 91 19.06 -6.70 29.83
N GLU A 92 18.15 -6.68 30.80
CA GLU A 92 16.83 -7.33 30.70
C GLU A 92 15.89 -6.59 29.74
N ASP A 93 16.09 -5.29 29.54
CA ASP A 93 15.27 -4.47 28.63
C ASP A 93 15.82 -4.44 27.20
N PHE A 94 16.91 -5.18 26.91
CA PHE A 94 17.60 -5.13 25.63
C PHE A 94 16.66 -5.28 24.43
N ASP A 95 15.78 -6.28 24.45
CA ASP A 95 14.86 -6.54 23.35
C ASP A 95 13.81 -5.42 23.18
N LYS A 96 13.36 -4.81 24.30
CA LYS A 96 12.45 -3.66 24.27
C LYS A 96 13.14 -2.43 23.68
N VAL A 97 14.40 -2.17 24.06
CA VAL A 97 15.19 -1.07 23.47
C VAL A 97 15.37 -1.30 21.98
N MET A 98 15.73 -2.51 21.55
CA MET A 98 15.85 -2.85 20.13
C MET A 98 14.54 -2.66 19.36
N GLN A 99 13.39 -2.95 19.98
CA GLN A 99 12.09 -2.69 19.37
C GLN A 99 11.81 -1.19 19.19
N VAL A 100 12.14 -0.36 20.20
CA VAL A 100 12.03 1.10 20.07
C VAL A 100 12.95 1.62 18.98
N VAL A 101 14.21 1.15 18.93
CA VAL A 101 15.18 1.54 17.89
C VAL A 101 14.70 1.11 16.50
N ARG A 102 14.15 -0.11 16.35
CA ARG A 102 13.51 -0.56 15.11
C ARG A 102 12.43 0.42 14.66
N GLU A 103 11.55 0.83 15.57
CA GLU A 103 10.49 1.78 15.27
C GLU A 103 11.03 3.17 14.87
N GLN A 104 12.03 3.69 15.59
CA GLN A 104 12.69 4.96 15.27
C GLN A 104 13.29 4.94 13.85
N LEU A 105 14.01 3.87 13.53
CA LEU A 105 14.64 3.69 12.22
C LEU A 105 13.59 3.51 11.12
N ALA A 106 12.61 2.63 11.32
CA ALA A 106 11.55 2.35 10.34
C ALA A 106 10.73 3.61 10.01
N ARG A 107 10.28 4.35 11.04
CA ARG A 107 9.54 5.61 10.86
C ARG A 107 10.37 6.64 10.11
N THR A 108 11.67 6.75 10.42
CA THR A 108 12.54 7.73 9.75
C THR A 108 12.83 7.34 8.30
N LEU A 109 13.09 6.06 8.02
CA LEU A 109 13.33 5.56 6.66
C LEU A 109 12.07 5.71 5.78
N ALA A 110 10.88 5.53 6.35
CA ALA A 110 9.61 5.73 5.65
C ALA A 110 9.41 7.18 5.14
N LEU A 111 10.06 8.17 5.78
CA LEU A 111 10.07 9.56 5.31
C LEU A 111 10.95 9.78 4.06
N LYS A 112 11.63 8.73 3.57
CA LYS A 112 12.54 8.76 2.41
C LYS A 112 13.50 9.97 2.45
N PRO A 113 14.33 10.13 3.49
CA PRO A 113 15.25 11.25 3.58
C PRO A 113 16.20 11.27 2.38
N SER A 114 16.44 12.47 1.86
CA SER A 114 17.28 12.68 0.67
C SER A 114 18.78 12.55 0.94
N SER A 115 19.21 12.62 2.21
CA SER A 115 20.62 12.52 2.62
C SER A 115 20.78 11.88 4.00
N LEU A 116 21.98 11.37 4.29
CA LEU A 116 22.33 10.83 5.62
C LEU A 116 22.28 11.88 6.73
N GLU A 117 22.55 13.15 6.41
CA GLU A 117 22.46 14.26 7.39
C GLU A 117 20.99 14.56 7.74
N LEU A 118 20.10 14.53 6.75
CA LEU A 118 18.67 14.67 7.00
C LEU A 118 18.14 13.47 7.79
N PHE A 119 18.57 12.25 7.46
CA PHE A 119 18.27 11.05 8.25
C PHE A 119 18.72 11.22 9.71
N ARG A 120 19.98 11.63 9.93
CA ARG A 120 20.54 11.89 11.27
C ARG A 120 19.70 12.91 12.04
N THR A 121 19.30 14.00 11.40
CA THR A 121 18.48 15.04 12.04
C THR A 121 17.11 14.49 12.44
N LYS A 122 16.43 13.79 11.53
CA LYS A 122 15.08 13.25 11.77
C LYS A 122 15.07 12.14 12.83
N VAL A 123 16.02 11.21 12.76
CA VAL A 123 16.07 10.08 13.71
C VAL A 123 16.43 10.56 15.12
N ASN A 124 17.26 11.60 15.26
CA ASN A 124 17.59 12.14 16.57
C ASN A 124 16.48 13.00 17.19
N ALA A 125 15.61 13.60 16.36
CA ALA A 125 14.40 14.29 16.82
C ALA A 125 13.35 13.31 17.36
N LEU A 126 13.32 12.07 16.84
CA LEU A 126 12.43 11.01 17.26
C LEU A 126 12.93 10.31 18.54
N THR A 127 12.96 11.03 19.65
CA THR A 127 13.38 10.51 20.96
C THR A 127 12.44 9.41 21.47
N TYR A 128 12.85 8.67 22.50
CA TYR A 128 11.98 7.69 23.16
C TYR A 128 10.65 8.31 23.63
N GLY A 129 10.69 9.51 24.21
CA GLY A 129 9.49 10.23 24.64
C GLY A 129 8.55 10.55 23.48
N GLU A 130 9.11 10.93 22.33
CA GLU A 130 8.34 11.18 21.11
C GLU A 130 7.72 9.90 20.54
N VAL A 131 8.46 8.78 20.56
CA VAL A 131 7.92 7.46 20.20
C VAL A 131 6.75 7.07 21.10
N LEU A 132 6.86 7.27 22.43
CA LEU A 132 5.76 7.02 23.35
C LEU A 132 4.54 7.89 23.05
N ARG A 133 4.75 9.18 22.76
CA ARG A 133 3.69 10.12 22.38
C ARG A 133 2.98 9.65 21.12
N LEU A 134 3.72 9.27 20.08
CA LEU A 134 3.17 8.76 18.82
C LEU A 134 2.37 7.47 19.05
N ARG A 135 2.89 6.50 19.80
CA ARG A 135 2.17 5.26 20.15
C ARG A 135 0.86 5.56 20.88
N GLN A 136 0.87 6.53 21.80
CA GLN A 136 -0.33 6.93 22.51
C GLN A 136 -1.37 7.56 21.58
N THR A 137 -0.95 8.47 20.70
CA THR A 137 -1.83 9.07 19.69
C THR A 137 -2.39 8.01 18.74
N GLU A 138 -1.56 7.08 18.29
CA GLU A 138 -1.98 5.98 17.41
C GLU A 138 -2.95 5.03 18.09
N ARG A 139 -2.74 4.70 19.37
CA ARG A 139 -3.67 3.88 20.15
C ARG A 139 -5.01 4.58 20.31
N LEU A 140 -5.02 5.87 20.68
CA LEU A 140 -6.26 6.65 20.81
C LEU A 140 -6.99 6.74 19.47
N HIS A 141 -6.26 6.93 18.36
CA HIS A 141 -6.85 6.92 17.03
C HIS A 141 -7.43 5.54 16.69
N GLN A 142 -6.69 4.44 16.93
CA GLN A 142 -7.16 3.07 16.66
C GLN A 142 -8.39 2.71 17.49
N GLU A 143 -8.39 3.01 18.79
CA GLU A 143 -9.53 2.81 19.69
C GLU A 143 -10.75 3.62 19.20
N GLY A 144 -10.55 4.88 18.81
CA GLY A 144 -11.60 5.69 18.18
C GLY A 144 -12.12 5.08 16.88
N THR A 145 -11.25 4.60 15.99
CA THR A 145 -11.67 4.05 14.68
C THR A 145 -12.49 2.77 14.82
N LEU A 146 -12.36 2.06 15.95
CA LEU A 146 -13.07 0.81 16.24
C LEU A 146 -14.34 1.01 17.09
N ALA A 147 -14.69 2.25 17.45
CA ALA A 147 -15.91 2.53 18.20
C ALA A 147 -17.16 2.08 17.41
N PRO A 148 -18.18 1.47 18.05
CA PRO A 148 -19.36 0.97 17.35
C PRO A 148 -20.06 2.00 16.43
N PRO A 149 -20.26 3.27 16.83
CA PRO A 149 -20.86 4.27 15.95
C PRO A 149 -20.03 4.55 14.68
N ILE A 150 -18.70 4.43 14.76
CA ILE A 150 -17.81 4.61 13.62
C ILE A 150 -17.87 3.40 12.70
N LEU A 151 -17.94 2.18 13.24
CA LEU A 151 -18.13 0.97 12.43
C LEU A 151 -19.47 0.99 11.70
N GLU A 152 -20.55 1.42 12.36
CA GLU A 152 -21.86 1.62 11.74
C GLU A 152 -21.82 2.66 10.61
N LEU A 153 -21.11 3.78 10.83
CA LEU A 153 -20.89 4.79 9.81
C LEU A 153 -20.14 4.21 8.61
N ARG A 154 -19.07 3.46 8.84
CA ARG A 154 -18.27 2.83 7.78
C ARG A 154 -19.09 1.86 6.93
N GLU A 155 -19.93 1.03 7.56
CA GLU A 155 -20.81 0.12 6.81
C GLU A 155 -21.87 0.88 6.00
N LYS A 156 -22.38 2.03 6.50
CA LYS A 156 -23.29 2.89 5.72
C LYS A 156 -22.62 3.58 4.53
N LEU A 157 -21.35 3.96 4.66
CA LEU A 157 -20.58 4.62 3.59
C LEU A 157 -20.11 3.64 2.51
N LYS A 158 -19.89 2.37 2.86
CA LYS A 158 -19.33 1.34 1.99
C LYS A 158 -19.99 1.21 0.61
N PRO A 159 -21.34 1.22 0.46
CA PRO A 159 -21.97 1.09 -0.86
C PRO A 159 -21.67 2.27 -1.78
N GLU A 160 -21.67 3.49 -1.26
CA GLU A 160 -21.36 4.71 -2.01
C GLU A 160 -19.91 4.69 -2.50
N LEU A 161 -18.97 4.39 -1.59
CA LEU A 161 -17.54 4.32 -1.90
C LEU A 161 -17.21 3.17 -2.87
N MET A 162 -17.90 2.03 -2.76
CA MET A 162 -17.81 0.96 -3.75
C MET A 162 -18.35 1.41 -5.12
N GLY A 163 -19.38 2.26 -5.15
CA GLY A 163 -19.88 2.90 -6.37
C GLY A 163 -18.83 3.79 -7.03
N LEU A 164 -18.09 4.57 -6.25
CA LEU A 164 -16.96 5.39 -6.72
C LEU A 164 -15.83 4.53 -7.31
N ILE A 165 -15.44 3.45 -6.62
CA ILE A 165 -14.43 2.50 -7.14
C ILE A 165 -14.94 1.88 -8.45
N ARG A 166 -16.20 1.46 -8.51
CA ARG A 166 -16.81 0.91 -9.71
C ARG A 166 -16.72 1.87 -10.89
N GLN A 167 -17.09 3.14 -10.68
CA GLN A 167 -16.99 4.15 -11.73
C GLN A 167 -15.55 4.34 -12.21
N GLN A 168 -14.58 4.38 -11.28
CA GLN A 168 -13.17 4.47 -11.62
C GLN A 168 -12.71 3.27 -12.45
N ARG A 169 -13.11 2.04 -12.10
CA ARG A 169 -12.74 0.83 -12.87
C ARG A 169 -13.30 0.86 -14.30
N LEU A 170 -14.54 1.30 -14.47
CA LEU A 170 -15.14 1.46 -15.80
C LEU A 170 -14.40 2.51 -16.64
N LEU A 171 -14.03 3.65 -16.03
CA LEU A 171 -13.21 4.66 -16.71
C LEU A 171 -11.85 4.09 -17.13
N ARG A 172 -11.20 3.28 -16.29
CA ARG A 172 -9.94 2.60 -16.63
C ARG A 172 -10.10 1.63 -17.80
N LEU A 173 -11.20 0.88 -17.88
CA LEU A 173 -11.48 0.04 -19.04
C LEU A 173 -11.68 0.88 -20.30
N CYS A 174 -12.34 2.05 -20.19
CA CYS A 174 -12.53 2.96 -21.32
C CYS A 174 -11.23 3.58 -21.82
N GLU A 175 -10.29 3.89 -20.92
CA GLU A 175 -8.94 4.32 -21.31
C GLU A 175 -8.17 3.23 -22.08
N GLY A 176 -8.43 1.97 -21.76
CA GLY A 176 -7.83 0.81 -22.42
C GLY A 176 -6.41 0.49 -21.98
N THR A 177 -5.88 -0.63 -22.50
CA THR A 177 -4.55 -1.15 -22.11
C THR A 177 -3.93 -1.93 -23.25
N LEU A 178 -2.59 -1.87 -23.35
CA LEU A 178 -1.80 -2.71 -24.25
C LEU A 178 -1.48 -4.05 -23.58
N PHE A 179 -1.70 -5.12 -24.34
CA PHE A 179 -1.49 -6.50 -23.94
C PHE A 179 -0.51 -7.17 -24.89
N ARG A 180 0.27 -8.14 -24.38
CA ARG A 180 1.16 -8.96 -25.21
C ARG A 180 0.37 -10.11 -25.82
N LYS A 181 0.57 -10.40 -27.11
CA LYS A 181 -0.04 -11.56 -27.76
C LYS A 181 0.46 -12.87 -27.17
N ILE A 182 -0.47 -13.80 -26.98
CA ILE A 182 -0.19 -15.16 -26.53
C ILE A 182 0.29 -15.97 -27.74
N SER A 183 1.60 -16.08 -27.94
CA SER A 183 2.22 -16.86 -29.03
C SER A 183 2.91 -18.13 -28.51
N SER A 184 2.96 -19.18 -29.34
CA SER A 184 3.80 -20.36 -29.11
C SER A 184 5.23 -20.21 -29.66
N ARG A 185 5.49 -19.23 -30.55
CA ARG A 185 6.78 -19.03 -31.23
C ARG A 185 7.46 -17.71 -30.79
N ARG A 186 8.68 -17.85 -30.27
CA ARG A 186 9.52 -16.85 -29.56
C ARG A 186 10.00 -15.60 -30.34
N ARG A 187 9.36 -15.15 -31.43
CA ARG A 187 10.05 -14.19 -32.34
C ARG A 187 9.37 -12.88 -32.74
N GLN A 188 8.25 -12.47 -32.16
CA GLN A 188 7.78 -11.08 -32.28
C GLN A 188 6.90 -10.72 -31.09
N ASP A 189 7.30 -9.68 -30.33
CA ASP A 189 6.53 -9.09 -29.24
C ASP A 189 5.35 -8.27 -29.80
N LYS A 190 4.42 -8.96 -30.47
CA LYS A 190 3.22 -8.31 -30.99
C LYS A 190 2.35 -7.88 -29.82
N LEU A 191 2.05 -6.59 -29.77
CA LEU A 191 1.10 -6.01 -28.84
C LEU A 191 -0.27 -5.90 -29.49
N TRP A 192 -1.30 -5.94 -28.66
CA TRP A 192 -2.66 -5.63 -29.05
C TRP A 192 -3.28 -4.73 -27.99
N PHE A 193 -4.21 -3.88 -28.38
CA PHE A 193 -4.88 -2.95 -27.50
C PHE A 193 -6.33 -3.39 -27.31
N CYS A 194 -6.85 -3.20 -26.11
CA CYS A 194 -8.25 -3.42 -25.79
C CYS A 194 -8.76 -2.28 -24.92
N CYS A 195 -9.96 -1.78 -25.21
CA CYS A 195 -10.67 -0.79 -24.42
C CYS A 195 -12.18 -1.05 -24.41
N LEU A 196 -12.88 -0.51 -23.44
CA LEU A 196 -14.34 -0.49 -23.37
C LEU A 196 -14.86 0.78 -24.07
N SER A 197 -15.95 0.66 -24.83
CA SER A 197 -16.61 1.81 -25.42
C SER A 197 -17.17 2.74 -24.33
N PRO A 198 -17.22 4.07 -24.52
CA PRO A 198 -17.66 5.02 -23.48
C PRO A 198 -19.09 4.79 -22.95
N ASN A 199 -19.93 4.09 -23.72
CA ASN A 199 -21.28 3.70 -23.30
C ASN A 199 -21.34 2.36 -22.54
N HIS A 200 -20.18 1.73 -22.30
CA HIS A 200 -19.99 0.46 -21.62
C HIS A 200 -20.68 -0.74 -22.28
N LYS A 201 -20.85 -0.71 -23.60
CA LYS A 201 -21.58 -1.76 -24.34
C LYS A 201 -20.73 -2.66 -25.21
N VAL A 202 -19.51 -2.25 -25.57
CA VAL A 202 -18.67 -2.99 -26.52
C VAL A 202 -17.21 -2.93 -26.06
N LEU A 203 -16.54 -4.08 -25.99
CA LEU A 203 -15.08 -4.14 -25.91
C LEU A 203 -14.52 -4.04 -27.34
N GLN A 204 -13.67 -3.05 -27.57
CA GLN A 204 -13.02 -2.80 -28.86
C GLN A 204 -11.56 -3.21 -28.74
N TYR A 205 -11.04 -3.94 -29.72
CA TYR A 205 -9.67 -4.41 -29.67
C TYR A 205 -9.03 -4.64 -31.04
N GLY A 206 -7.71 -4.73 -31.05
CA GLY A 206 -6.96 -4.96 -32.29
C GLY A 206 -5.44 -4.93 -32.09
N ASP A 207 -4.74 -5.37 -33.12
CA ASP A 207 -3.28 -5.39 -33.16
C ASP A 207 -2.72 -3.96 -33.23
N VAL A 208 -1.60 -3.71 -32.55
CA VAL A 208 -0.92 -2.42 -32.57
C VAL A 208 0.53 -2.61 -33.04
N GLU A 209 0.97 -1.74 -33.95
CA GLU A 209 2.37 -1.69 -34.38
C GLU A 209 3.28 -1.07 -33.29
N GLU A 210 4.48 -1.61 -33.15
CA GLU A 210 5.41 -1.25 -32.10
C GLU A 210 5.91 0.20 -32.28
N GLY A 211 5.74 1.06 -31.25
CA GLY A 211 6.21 2.45 -31.26
C GLY A 211 5.17 3.51 -31.61
N VAL A 212 3.94 3.13 -31.93
CA VAL A 212 2.81 4.06 -32.12
C VAL A 212 2.08 4.24 -30.78
N GLY A 213 1.63 5.47 -30.48
CA GLY A 213 0.81 5.74 -29.29
C GLY A 213 -0.51 4.94 -29.26
N PRO A 214 -1.26 4.97 -28.15
CA PRO A 214 -2.50 4.21 -28.04
C PRO A 214 -3.46 4.55 -29.19
N PRO A 215 -4.00 3.53 -29.90
CA PRO A 215 -4.87 3.76 -31.05
C PRO A 215 -6.17 4.43 -30.63
N VAL A 216 -6.80 5.15 -31.56
CA VAL A 216 -8.14 5.72 -31.34
C VAL A 216 -9.13 4.55 -31.23
N PRO A 217 -10.03 4.51 -30.21
CA PRO A 217 -10.96 3.40 -30.03
C PRO A 217 -11.79 3.06 -31.27
N GLU A 218 -12.16 4.07 -32.06
CA GLU A 218 -12.95 3.96 -33.30
C GLU A 218 -12.20 3.29 -34.46
N SER A 219 -10.86 3.23 -34.41
CA SER A 219 -10.05 2.59 -35.46
C SER A 219 -9.79 1.10 -35.21
N LEU A 220 -10.26 0.55 -34.09
CA LEU A 220 -10.04 -0.84 -33.73
C LEU A 220 -10.98 -1.76 -34.55
N PRO A 221 -10.44 -2.79 -35.21
CA PRO A 221 -11.18 -3.62 -36.16
C PRO A 221 -12.18 -4.58 -35.49
N GLU A 222 -11.85 -5.08 -34.30
CA GLU A 222 -12.63 -6.11 -33.64
C GLU A 222 -13.50 -5.53 -32.52
N GLN A 223 -14.71 -6.06 -32.40
CA GLN A 223 -15.71 -5.61 -31.42
C GLN A 223 -16.39 -6.81 -30.77
N LEU A 224 -16.45 -6.81 -29.45
CA LEU A 224 -17.15 -7.79 -28.64
C LEU A 224 -18.27 -7.08 -27.85
N PRO A 225 -19.55 -7.29 -28.18
CA PRO A 225 -20.65 -6.76 -27.38
C PRO A 225 -20.58 -7.31 -25.96
N VAL A 226 -20.71 -6.43 -24.97
CA VAL A 226 -20.70 -6.79 -23.55
C VAL A 226 -21.87 -7.69 -23.19
N ALA A 227 -23.00 -7.55 -23.90
CA ALA A 227 -24.17 -8.39 -23.72
C ALA A 227 -23.92 -9.87 -24.06
N ASP A 228 -22.91 -10.17 -24.89
CA ASP A 228 -22.57 -11.54 -25.29
C ASP A 228 -21.59 -12.20 -24.32
N ILE A 229 -21.05 -11.45 -23.35
CA ILE A 229 -20.10 -11.96 -22.37
C ILE A 229 -20.83 -12.85 -21.35
N ARG A 230 -20.34 -14.08 -21.18
CA ARG A 230 -20.85 -15.04 -20.20
C ARG A 230 -20.12 -14.99 -18.87
N ALA A 231 -18.79 -15.08 -18.90
CA ALA A 231 -18.00 -15.21 -17.68
C ALA A 231 -16.60 -14.62 -17.81
N LEU A 232 -16.04 -14.25 -16.65
CA LEU A 232 -14.62 -13.92 -16.47
C LEU A 232 -13.91 -15.11 -15.81
N LEU A 233 -12.89 -15.63 -16.48
CA LEU A 233 -12.02 -16.69 -16.01
C LEU A 233 -10.66 -16.12 -15.63
N THR A 234 -10.01 -16.67 -14.60
CA THR A 234 -8.68 -16.22 -14.16
C THR A 234 -7.73 -17.40 -13.93
N GLY A 235 -6.44 -17.14 -14.07
CA GLY A 235 -5.36 -18.07 -13.79
C GLY A 235 -5.49 -19.42 -14.49
N LYS A 236 -5.57 -20.50 -13.69
CA LYS A 236 -5.63 -21.87 -14.21
C LYS A 236 -6.94 -22.19 -14.93
N ASP A 237 -7.96 -21.35 -14.78
CA ASP A 237 -9.24 -21.54 -15.45
C ASP A 237 -9.25 -21.02 -16.89
N CYS A 238 -8.25 -20.22 -17.25
CA CYS A 238 -8.08 -19.72 -18.60
C CYS A 238 -7.68 -20.84 -19.60
N PRO A 239 -8.38 -20.98 -20.75
CA PRO A 239 -8.08 -22.03 -21.73
C PRO A 239 -6.63 -22.02 -22.20
N HIS A 240 -6.08 -20.82 -22.48
CA HIS A 240 -4.72 -20.63 -22.96
C HIS A 240 -3.62 -20.96 -21.92
N VAL A 241 -3.99 -21.14 -20.65
CA VAL A 241 -3.09 -21.62 -19.59
C VAL A 241 -3.19 -23.14 -19.44
N ARG A 242 -4.41 -23.69 -19.56
CA ARG A 242 -4.69 -25.13 -19.46
C ARG A 242 -4.02 -25.94 -20.58
N GLU A 243 -4.05 -25.44 -21.82
CA GLU A 243 -3.55 -26.15 -23.01
C GLU A 243 -2.02 -26.36 -23.02
N LYS A 244 -1.24 -25.59 -22.24
CA LYS A 244 0.23 -25.74 -22.14
C LYS A 244 0.70 -26.80 -21.12
N GLY A 245 -0.14 -27.77 -20.78
CA GLY A 245 0.14 -28.79 -19.76
C GLY A 245 1.26 -29.78 -20.14
N SER A 246 2.44 -29.67 -19.48
CA SER A 246 3.40 -30.75 -19.13
C SER A 246 4.85 -30.26 -18.90
N GLY A 247 5.14 -28.97 -19.07
CA GLY A 247 6.43 -28.36 -18.70
C GLY A 247 6.30 -27.44 -17.48
N LYS A 248 7.39 -27.17 -16.76
CA LYS A 248 7.48 -26.17 -15.67
C LYS A 248 6.73 -24.89 -16.06
N GLN A 249 5.52 -24.73 -15.53
CA GLN A 249 4.70 -23.55 -15.77
C GLN A 249 5.41 -22.35 -15.15
N ASN A 250 5.51 -21.26 -15.90
CA ASN A 250 5.99 -20.01 -15.35
C ASN A 250 4.88 -19.45 -14.44
N LYS A 251 5.01 -19.67 -13.13
CA LYS A 251 3.99 -19.37 -12.11
C LYS A 251 3.46 -17.93 -12.26
N ASP A 252 4.35 -17.01 -12.58
CA ASP A 252 4.07 -15.58 -12.71
C ASP A 252 3.11 -15.27 -13.87
N VAL A 253 3.17 -16.01 -14.98
CA VAL A 253 2.26 -15.82 -16.12
C VAL A 253 0.85 -16.30 -15.78
N CYS A 254 0.73 -17.35 -14.97
CA CYS A 254 -0.56 -17.85 -14.52
C CYS A 254 -1.27 -16.83 -13.62
N GLU A 255 -0.53 -16.13 -12.75
CA GLU A 255 -1.12 -15.13 -11.85
C GLU A 255 -1.63 -13.87 -12.56
N LEU A 256 -1.22 -13.64 -13.82
CA LEU A 256 -1.62 -12.48 -14.63
C LEU A 256 -2.60 -12.83 -15.76
N ALA A 257 -2.98 -14.10 -15.89
CA ALA A 257 -3.85 -14.59 -16.94
C ALA A 257 -5.32 -14.40 -16.59
N PHE A 258 -6.10 -13.85 -17.53
CA PHE A 258 -7.56 -13.84 -17.45
C PHE A 258 -8.19 -14.04 -18.84
N SER A 259 -9.45 -14.44 -18.89
CA SER A 259 -10.16 -14.65 -20.16
C SER A 259 -11.62 -14.28 -20.02
N VAL A 260 -12.18 -13.70 -21.06
CA VAL A 260 -13.60 -13.40 -21.17
C VAL A 260 -14.21 -14.46 -22.07
N SER A 261 -15.13 -15.27 -21.55
CA SER A 261 -15.92 -16.18 -22.38
C SER A 261 -17.17 -15.48 -22.89
N TYR A 262 -17.53 -15.72 -24.15
CA TYR A 262 -18.63 -15.04 -24.81
C TYR A 262 -19.27 -15.89 -25.90
N ASP A 263 -20.45 -15.46 -26.33
CA ASP A 263 -21.27 -16.16 -27.32
C ASP A 263 -20.85 -15.79 -28.73
N HIS A 264 -20.45 -16.80 -29.50
CA HIS A 264 -20.11 -16.65 -30.91
C HIS A 264 -20.96 -17.60 -31.76
N GLY A 265 -22.24 -17.23 -31.92
CA GLY A 265 -23.22 -18.10 -32.57
C GLY A 265 -23.60 -19.27 -31.67
N GLU A 266 -23.34 -20.49 -32.14
CA GLU A 266 -23.63 -21.73 -31.38
C GLU A 266 -22.46 -22.21 -30.51
N GLU A 267 -21.28 -21.59 -30.64
CA GLU A 267 -20.06 -21.98 -29.93
C GLU A 267 -19.66 -20.95 -28.86
N GLU A 268 -19.05 -21.43 -27.77
CA GLU A 268 -18.43 -20.56 -26.78
C GLU A 268 -17.02 -20.17 -27.24
N ALA A 269 -16.78 -18.88 -27.34
CA ALA A 269 -15.48 -18.32 -27.70
C ALA A 269 -14.82 -17.65 -26.48
N TYR A 270 -13.51 -17.42 -26.59
CA TYR A 270 -12.70 -16.87 -25.50
C TYR A 270 -11.78 -15.76 -25.98
N LEU A 271 -11.89 -14.59 -25.36
CA LEU A 271 -10.92 -13.51 -25.50
C LEU A 271 -9.89 -13.65 -24.38
N ASN A 272 -8.66 -14.01 -24.74
CA ASN A 272 -7.60 -14.40 -23.81
C ASN A 272 -6.62 -13.25 -23.54
N PHE A 273 -6.30 -13.00 -22.27
CA PHE A 273 -5.45 -11.90 -21.83
C PHE A 273 -4.31 -12.38 -20.92
N ILE A 274 -3.16 -11.72 -21.04
CA ILE A 274 -2.10 -11.73 -20.03
C ILE A 274 -1.83 -10.28 -19.65
N ALA A 275 -2.18 -9.91 -18.42
CA ALA A 275 -2.00 -8.54 -17.95
C ALA A 275 -0.51 -8.14 -17.93
N PRO A 276 -0.18 -6.88 -18.25
CA PRO A 276 1.21 -6.41 -18.22
C PRO A 276 1.75 -6.24 -16.79
N SER A 277 0.87 -6.17 -15.78
CA SER A 277 1.26 -6.10 -14.37
C SER A 277 0.13 -6.62 -13.47
N LYS A 278 0.45 -6.92 -12.20
CA LYS A 278 -0.55 -7.32 -11.20
C LYS A 278 -1.60 -6.22 -10.95
N ARG A 279 -1.20 -4.95 -11.05
CA ARG A 279 -2.12 -3.81 -10.95
C ARG A 279 -3.13 -3.82 -12.10
N GLU A 280 -2.66 -3.95 -13.34
CA GLU A 280 -3.56 -4.01 -14.50
C GLU A 280 -4.46 -5.25 -14.45
N PHE A 281 -3.94 -6.39 -13.99
CA PHE A 281 -4.75 -7.58 -13.74
C PHE A 281 -5.93 -7.28 -12.80
N HIS A 282 -5.68 -6.65 -11.64
CA HIS A 282 -6.72 -6.27 -10.70
C HIS A 282 -7.72 -5.26 -11.30
N LEU A 283 -7.22 -4.22 -11.98
CA LEU A 283 -8.09 -3.19 -12.58
C LEU A 283 -9.01 -3.77 -13.64
N TRP A 284 -8.48 -4.63 -14.52
CA TRP A 284 -9.26 -5.27 -15.58
C TRP A 284 -10.27 -6.29 -15.03
N THR A 285 -9.84 -7.17 -14.14
CA THR A 285 -10.73 -8.19 -13.57
C THR A 285 -11.84 -7.58 -12.72
N ASP A 286 -11.55 -6.53 -11.93
CA ASP A 286 -12.57 -5.79 -11.20
C ASP A 286 -13.50 -5.01 -12.14
N GLY A 287 -12.95 -4.33 -13.14
CA GLY A 287 -13.74 -3.59 -14.12
C GLY A 287 -14.71 -4.49 -14.90
N LEU A 288 -14.23 -5.65 -15.36
CA LEU A 288 -15.06 -6.65 -16.04
C LEU A 288 -16.09 -7.26 -15.09
N SER A 289 -15.73 -7.55 -13.84
CA SER A 289 -16.69 -8.02 -12.83
C SER A 289 -17.79 -6.99 -12.59
N ALA A 290 -17.42 -5.71 -12.43
CA ALA A 290 -18.35 -4.59 -12.28
C ALA A 290 -19.26 -4.39 -13.49
N LEU A 291 -18.74 -4.64 -14.70
CA LEU A 291 -19.49 -4.56 -15.95
C LEU A 291 -20.54 -5.68 -16.03
N LEU A 292 -20.19 -6.87 -15.58
CA LEU A 292 -21.06 -8.05 -15.49
C LEU A 292 -21.98 -8.05 -14.25
N GLY A 293 -21.96 -6.99 -13.44
CA GLY A 293 -22.76 -6.90 -12.20
C GLY A 293 -22.29 -7.84 -11.08
N SER A 294 -21.09 -8.40 -11.20
CA SER A 294 -20.44 -9.24 -10.20
C SER A 294 -19.64 -8.40 -9.19
N PRO A 295 -19.41 -8.91 -7.96
CA PRO A 295 -18.62 -8.19 -6.96
C PRO A 295 -17.15 -8.06 -7.39
N MET A 296 -16.56 -6.89 -7.16
CA MET A 296 -15.12 -6.64 -7.34
C MET A 296 -14.36 -7.22 -6.14
N GLY A 297 -13.46 -8.18 -6.39
CA GLY A 297 -12.83 -9.00 -5.36
C GLY A 297 -11.32 -8.86 -5.24
N SER A 298 -10.68 -7.99 -6.04
CA SER A 298 -9.22 -7.89 -6.03
C SER A 298 -8.67 -7.26 -4.74
N GLU A 299 -7.39 -7.51 -4.50
CA GLU A 299 -6.64 -6.85 -3.43
C GLU A 299 -6.64 -5.32 -3.61
N GLN A 300 -6.59 -4.82 -4.85
CA GLN A 300 -6.61 -3.39 -5.13
C GLN A 300 -7.94 -2.76 -4.72
N THR A 301 -9.08 -3.41 -4.99
CA THR A 301 -10.39 -2.90 -4.59
C THR A 301 -10.52 -2.82 -3.07
N ARG A 302 -10.00 -3.81 -2.34
CA ARG A 302 -9.96 -3.78 -0.87
C ARG A 302 -9.11 -2.62 -0.34
N LEU A 303 -7.94 -2.39 -0.92
CA LEU A 303 -7.04 -1.28 -0.53
C LEU A 303 -7.67 0.08 -0.82
N ASP A 304 -8.24 0.27 -2.01
CA ASP A 304 -8.92 1.51 -2.40
C ASP A 304 -10.11 1.80 -1.46
N LEU A 305 -10.91 0.78 -1.16
CA LEU A 305 -12.06 0.92 -0.26
C LEU A 305 -11.63 1.31 1.16
N GLU A 306 -10.59 0.68 1.69
CA GLU A 306 -10.09 0.99 3.03
C GLU A 306 -9.53 2.41 3.13
N GLN A 307 -8.82 2.85 2.08
CA GLN A 307 -8.31 4.21 1.99
C GLN A 307 -9.45 5.24 1.95
N LEU A 308 -10.46 5.01 1.10
CA LEU A 308 -11.62 5.89 0.98
C LEU A 308 -12.43 5.92 2.29
N LEU A 309 -12.68 4.76 2.90
CA LEU A 309 -13.39 4.66 4.18
C LEU A 309 -12.63 5.43 5.27
N THR A 310 -11.31 5.28 5.33
CA THR A 310 -10.49 5.98 6.31
C THR A 310 -10.56 7.50 6.13
N MET A 311 -10.46 7.98 4.89
CA MET A 311 -10.54 9.41 4.59
C MET A 311 -11.93 9.98 4.86
N GLU A 312 -12.98 9.34 4.35
CA GLU A 312 -14.36 9.81 4.53
C GLU A 312 -14.78 9.78 6.00
N THR A 313 -14.40 8.72 6.74
CA THR A 313 -14.64 8.64 8.19
C THR A 313 -13.95 9.80 8.90
N LYS A 314 -12.69 10.11 8.57
CA LYS A 314 -11.97 11.24 9.16
C LYS A 314 -12.67 12.57 8.86
N LEU A 315 -13.13 12.79 7.63
CA LEU A 315 -13.87 14.00 7.24
C LEU A 315 -15.15 14.17 8.07
N ARG A 316 -15.92 13.10 8.27
CA ARG A 316 -17.15 13.13 9.10
C ARG A 316 -16.89 13.39 10.57
N LEU A 317 -15.70 13.04 11.06
CA LEU A 317 -15.31 13.21 12.46
C LEU A 317 -14.57 14.53 12.74
N LEU A 318 -14.31 15.36 11.72
CA LEU A 318 -13.61 16.64 11.90
C LEU A 318 -14.31 17.56 12.91
N GLU A 319 -15.65 17.64 12.86
CA GLU A 319 -16.43 18.47 13.79
C GLU A 319 -16.50 17.89 15.20
N LEU A 320 -16.13 16.62 15.36
CA LEU A 320 -16.11 15.90 16.64
C LEU A 320 -14.68 15.71 17.16
N GLU A 321 -13.71 16.46 16.63
CA GLU A 321 -12.32 16.38 17.07
C GLU A 321 -12.20 16.75 18.56
N ASN A 322 -11.64 15.85 19.35
CA ASN A 322 -11.55 15.93 20.83
C ASN A 322 -12.88 15.77 21.59
N VAL A 323 -13.98 15.45 20.92
CA VAL A 323 -15.24 15.07 21.58
C VAL A 323 -15.21 13.58 21.92
N PRO A 324 -15.50 13.17 23.17
CA PRO A 324 -15.54 11.76 23.52
C PRO A 324 -16.70 11.08 22.79
N ILE A 325 -16.39 10.02 22.05
CA ILE A 325 -17.40 9.24 21.33
C ILE A 325 -18.06 8.29 22.34
N PRO A 326 -19.37 8.37 22.55
CA PRO A 326 -20.05 7.51 23.50
C PRO A 326 -20.12 6.06 22.97
N GLU A 327 -19.92 5.09 23.86
CA GLU A 327 -20.04 3.66 23.50
C GLU A 327 -21.49 3.27 23.16
N GLN A 328 -22.47 3.94 23.76
CA GLN A 328 -23.89 3.75 23.51
C GLN A 328 -24.53 5.06 23.03
N PRO A 329 -25.42 5.03 22.02
CA PRO A 329 -26.18 6.20 21.61
C PRO A 329 -26.93 6.81 22.80
N PRO A 330 -26.77 8.11 23.09
CA PRO A 330 -27.56 8.78 24.11
C PRO A 330 -29.07 8.63 23.82
N PRO A 331 -29.92 8.47 24.85
CA PRO A 331 -31.36 8.32 24.65
C PRO A 331 -31.94 9.57 24.00
N VAL A 332 -32.68 9.39 22.91
CA VAL A 332 -33.43 10.49 22.27
C VAL A 332 -34.58 10.88 23.21
N PRO A 333 -34.68 12.15 23.65
CA PRO A 333 -35.77 12.58 24.52
C PRO A 333 -37.12 12.45 23.80
N PRO A 334 -38.24 12.31 24.54
CA PRO A 334 -39.56 12.28 23.93
C PRO A 334 -39.81 13.56 23.13
N PRO A 335 -40.63 13.50 22.05
CA PRO A 335 -40.96 14.68 21.29
C PRO A 335 -41.61 15.75 22.19
N PRO A 336 -41.38 17.05 21.91
CA PRO A 336 -42.02 18.12 22.67
C PRO A 336 -43.55 17.98 22.66
N THR A 337 -44.19 18.41 23.75
CA THR A 337 -45.65 18.30 23.90
C THR A 337 -46.45 19.24 22.98
N ASN A 338 -45.77 20.15 22.29
CA ASN A 338 -46.35 21.07 21.32
C ASN A 338 -45.32 21.42 20.23
N PHE A 339 -45.78 22.05 19.14
CA PHE A 339 -44.96 22.52 18.03
C PHE A 339 -44.78 24.05 18.04
N ASN A 340 -44.82 24.67 19.22
CA ASN A 340 -44.57 26.11 19.37
C ASN A 340 -43.05 26.32 19.41
N PHE A 341 -42.43 26.36 18.23
CA PHE A 341 -40.98 26.51 18.11
C PHE A 341 -40.50 27.84 18.70
N CYS A 342 -39.33 27.82 19.35
CA CYS A 342 -38.73 29.01 19.94
C CYS A 342 -38.19 30.01 18.91
N TYR A 343 -37.96 29.57 17.68
CA TYR A 343 -37.44 30.36 16.58
C TYR A 343 -38.32 30.19 15.35
N ASP A 344 -38.53 31.28 14.63
CA ASP A 344 -39.21 31.25 13.34
C ASP A 344 -38.19 31.02 12.22
N CYS A 345 -38.21 29.84 11.61
CA CYS A 345 -37.34 29.49 10.49
C CYS A 345 -37.85 30.02 9.14
N SER A 346 -38.96 30.76 9.10
CA SER A 346 -39.50 31.35 7.86
C SER A 346 -38.73 32.59 7.38
N ILE A 347 -37.86 33.16 8.22
CA ILE A 347 -36.98 34.28 7.87
C ILE A 347 -35.61 33.72 7.44
N ALA A 348 -35.55 33.12 6.26
CA ALA A 348 -34.30 33.06 5.52
C ALA A 348 -34.22 34.38 4.72
N GLU A 349 -33.43 35.35 5.19
CA GLU A 349 -33.09 36.52 4.37
C GLU A 349 -32.39 36.06 3.07
N PRO A 350 -32.70 36.70 1.92
CA PRO A 350 -32.21 36.31 0.60
C PRO A 350 -30.70 36.49 0.37
#